data_AF-A0A948F7T3-F1
#
_entry.id   AF-A0A948F7T3-F1
#
_cell.length_a   1.000
_cell.length_b   1.000
_cell.length_c   1.000
_cell.angle_alpha   90.00
_cell.angle_beta   90.00
_cell.angle_gamma   90.00
#
_symmetry.space_group_name_H-M   'P 1'
#
loop_
_entity.id
_entity.type
_entity.pdbx_description
1 polymer ?
#
loop_
_entity_poly.entity_id
_entity_poly.type
_entity_poly.pdbx_seq_one_letter_code
_entity_poly.pdbx_strand_id
1 'polypeptide(L)'
;EQSQVELSELDAAAAGIEAPVRLSGDCTAAGQCRLLGPAGECTVTSVIIPARHLHLPDHLARAHGLRHHQRVRLIPHDHPGQPIKEVVVRVHPTFAPELHLTGDEAAAFWLQTGDQVKLA
;
A
#
# COMPACT_ATOMS: atom_id res chain seq x y z
N GLU A 1 13.47 7.93 -12.23
CA GLU A 1 12.54 6.81 -11.95
C GLU A 1 13.36 5.54 -11.82
N GLN A 2 12.96 4.63 -10.93
CA GLN A 2 13.59 3.32 -10.75
C GLN A 2 12.49 2.25 -10.79
N SER A 3 12.77 1.08 -11.34
CA SER A 3 11.86 -0.07 -11.20
C SER A 3 11.67 -0.38 -9.72
N GLN A 4 10.46 -0.78 -9.31
CA GLN A 4 10.15 -1.19 -7.93
C GLN A 4 9.27 -2.44 -8.00
N VAL A 5 9.51 -3.38 -7.09
CA VAL A 5 8.70 -4.59 -6.95
C VAL A 5 8.02 -4.54 -5.60
N GLU A 6 6.69 -4.65 -5.61
CA GLU A 6 5.87 -4.68 -4.40
C GLU A 6 5.34 -6.10 -4.23
N LEU A 7 5.63 -6.72 -3.09
CA LEU A 7 5.15 -8.05 -2.72
C LEU A 7 4.24 -7.95 -1.50
N SER A 8 3.28 -8.87 -1.38
CA SER A 8 2.62 -9.08 -0.10
C SER A 8 3.61 -9.67 0.92
N GLU A 9 3.23 -9.69 2.20
CA GLU A 9 4.10 -10.26 3.24
C GLU A 9 4.24 -11.78 3.04
N LEU A 10 3.14 -12.45 2.66
CA LEU A 10 3.14 -13.87 2.35
C LEU A 10 3.94 -14.19 1.08
N ASP A 11 3.84 -13.36 0.03
CA ASP A 11 4.61 -13.56 -1.20
C ASP A 11 6.11 -13.37 -0.96
N ALA A 12 6.51 -12.34 -0.20
CA ALA A 12 7.90 -12.12 0.16
C ALA A 12 8.47 -13.30 0.96
N ALA A 13 7.71 -13.80 1.95
CA ALA A 13 8.10 -14.97 2.72
C ALA A 13 8.20 -16.24 1.85
N ALA A 14 7.23 -16.49 0.97
CA ALA A 14 7.23 -17.63 0.06
C ALA A 14 8.41 -17.60 -0.92
N ALA A 15 8.78 -16.39 -1.38
CA ALA A 15 9.94 -16.18 -2.25
C ALA A 15 11.29 -16.19 -1.50
N GLY A 16 11.29 -16.20 -0.16
CA GLY A 16 12.51 -16.09 0.65
C GLY A 16 13.20 -14.73 0.53
N ILE A 17 12.44 -13.67 0.23
CA ILE A 17 12.95 -12.32 0.06
C ILE A 17 12.66 -11.52 1.33
N GLU A 18 13.71 -11.04 1.98
CA GLU A 18 13.59 -10.06 3.06
C GLU A 18 13.30 -8.68 2.45
N ALA A 19 12.03 -8.23 2.54
CA ALA A 19 11.58 -6.94 2.05
C ALA A 19 11.00 -6.10 3.21
N PRO A 20 11.39 -4.82 3.36
CA PRO A 20 10.84 -3.95 4.39
C PRO A 20 9.46 -3.42 4.02
N VAL A 21 8.65 -3.10 5.04
CA VAL A 21 7.40 -2.34 4.85
C VAL A 21 7.72 -0.87 4.55
N ARG A 22 7.31 -0.36 3.39
CA ARG A 22 7.64 0.99 2.90
C ARG A 22 6.52 1.62 2.11
N LEU A 23 6.51 2.95 2.02
CA LEU A 23 5.69 3.65 1.03
C LEU A 23 6.36 3.54 -0.35
N SER A 24 5.54 3.45 -1.39
CA SER A 24 6.04 3.40 -2.76
C SER A 24 6.93 4.62 -3.06
N GLY A 25 8.16 4.36 -3.54
CA GLY A 25 9.23 5.34 -3.74
C GLY A 25 10.31 5.36 -2.65
N ASP A 26 10.05 4.81 -1.46
CA ASP A 26 11.06 4.66 -0.39
C ASP A 26 11.70 3.27 -0.46
N CYS A 27 12.88 3.21 -1.08
CA CYS A 27 13.66 1.97 -1.23
C CYS A 27 14.79 1.84 -0.21
N THR A 28 14.70 2.55 0.93
CA THR A 28 15.73 2.47 1.97
C THR A 28 15.78 1.05 2.55
N ALA A 29 16.94 0.40 2.48
CA ALA A 29 17.14 -1.00 2.89
C ALA A 29 16.15 -1.97 2.22
N ALA A 30 15.74 -1.67 0.98
CA ALA A 30 14.87 -2.55 0.21
C ALA A 30 15.53 -3.90 -0.08
N GLY A 31 14.69 -4.91 -0.28
CA GLY A 31 15.12 -6.23 -0.73
C GLY A 31 15.54 -6.21 -2.20
N GLN A 32 16.01 -7.36 -2.67
CA GLN A 32 16.43 -7.57 -4.05
C GLN A 32 15.77 -8.83 -4.63
N CYS A 33 15.40 -8.77 -5.91
CA CYS A 33 14.95 -9.94 -6.66
C CYS A 33 15.52 -9.95 -8.09
N ARG A 34 15.42 -11.11 -8.75
CA ARG A 34 15.61 -11.23 -10.20
C ARG A 34 14.26 -11.33 -10.88
N LEU A 35 14.01 -10.47 -11.85
CA LEU A 35 12.84 -10.55 -12.73
C LEU A 35 13.24 -11.34 -13.98
N LEU A 36 12.50 -12.42 -14.23
CA LEU A 36 12.67 -13.29 -15.40
C LEU A 36 11.54 -13.01 -16.38
N GLY A 37 11.89 -12.58 -17.59
CA GLY A 37 10.95 -12.33 -18.68
C GLY A 37 11.27 -13.17 -19.93
N PRO A 38 10.40 -13.15 -20.94
CA PRO A 38 10.60 -13.94 -22.16
C PRO A 38 11.85 -13.55 -22.97
N ALA A 39 12.40 -12.35 -22.77
CA ALA A 39 13.56 -11.83 -23.49
C ALA A 39 14.86 -11.81 -22.66
N GLY A 40 14.84 -12.34 -21.42
CA GLY A 40 15.98 -12.32 -20.52
C GLY A 40 15.61 -11.98 -19.09
N GLU A 41 16.56 -11.45 -18.34
CA GLU A 41 16.42 -11.19 -16.91
C GLU A 41 17.07 -9.89 -16.48
N CYS A 42 16.59 -9.33 -15.38
CA CYS A 42 17.25 -8.21 -14.71
C CYS A 42 17.17 -8.35 -13.19
N THR A 43 18.09 -7.68 -12.50
CA THR A 43 18.08 -7.60 -11.03
C THR A 43 17.45 -6.28 -10.60
N VAL A 44 16.54 -6.32 -9.63
CA VAL A 44 15.89 -5.16 -9.03
C VAL A 44 16.22 -5.11 -7.54
N THR A 45 16.78 -4.00 -7.06
CA THR A 45 17.24 -3.80 -5.65
C THR A 45 16.28 -2.92 -4.84
N SER A 46 15.02 -2.92 -5.23
CA SER A 46 13.95 -2.04 -4.75
C SER A 46 12.68 -2.86 -4.49
N VAL A 47 12.84 -4.00 -3.81
CA VAL A 47 11.73 -4.85 -3.39
C VAL A 47 11.22 -4.39 -2.03
N ILE A 48 9.92 -4.14 -1.91
CA ILE A 48 9.26 -3.70 -0.67
C ILE A 48 7.96 -4.48 -0.43
N ILE A 49 7.52 -4.48 0.83
CA ILE A 49 6.11 -4.72 1.16
C ILE A 49 5.44 -3.33 1.22
N PRO A 50 4.40 -3.04 0.42
CA PRO A 50 3.83 -1.71 0.42
C PRO A 50 3.04 -1.46 1.71
N ALA A 51 3.35 -0.37 2.40
CA ALA A 51 2.59 0.08 3.55
C ALA A 51 1.19 0.52 3.11
N ARG A 52 0.14 0.01 3.74
CA ARG A 52 -1.25 0.45 3.52
C ARG A 52 -1.39 1.97 3.51
N HIS A 53 -2.08 2.51 2.53
CA HIS A 53 -2.21 3.95 2.37
C HIS A 53 -3.50 4.38 1.68
N LEU A 54 -3.96 5.57 2.02
CA LEU A 54 -5.13 6.22 1.43
C LEU A 54 -4.66 7.33 0.51
N HIS A 55 -4.93 7.20 -0.78
CA HIS A 55 -4.79 8.27 -1.75
C HIS A 55 -5.92 9.29 -1.59
N LEU A 56 -5.58 10.59 -1.60
CA LEU A 56 -6.54 11.69 -1.61
C LEU A 56 -6.03 12.85 -2.50
N PRO A 57 -6.93 13.53 -3.24
CA PRO A 57 -6.63 14.83 -3.81
C PRO A 57 -6.62 15.93 -2.74
N ASP A 58 -5.93 17.04 -3.02
CA ASP A 58 -5.74 18.15 -2.06
C ASP A 58 -7.05 18.68 -1.47
N HIS A 59 -8.08 18.82 -2.30
CA HIS A 59 -9.35 19.40 -1.87
C HIS A 59 -10.08 18.52 -0.84
N LEU A 60 -10.04 17.19 -1.00
CA LEU A 60 -10.63 16.27 -0.03
C LEU A 60 -9.78 16.15 1.22
N ALA A 61 -8.45 16.09 1.08
CA ALA A 61 -7.56 16.12 2.25
C ALA A 61 -7.85 17.36 3.11
N ARG A 62 -7.96 18.54 2.50
CA ARG A 62 -8.34 19.79 3.21
C ARG A 62 -9.74 19.74 3.80
N ALA A 63 -10.74 19.27 3.05
CA ALA A 63 -12.12 19.18 3.52
C ALA A 63 -12.26 18.28 4.77
N HIS A 64 -11.44 17.24 4.85
CA HIS A 64 -11.41 16.32 6.00
C HIS A 64 -10.34 16.68 7.05
N GLY A 65 -9.64 17.81 6.90
CA GLY A 65 -8.57 18.22 7.84
C GLY A 65 -7.37 17.26 7.89
N LEU A 66 -7.17 16.46 6.84
CA LEU A 66 -6.11 15.47 6.72
C LEU A 66 -4.85 16.07 6.09
N ARG A 67 -3.69 15.59 6.54
CA ARG A 67 -2.37 16.01 6.04
C ARG A 67 -1.65 14.85 5.36
N HIS A 68 -0.78 15.18 4.42
CA HIS A 68 0.13 14.20 3.83
C HIS A 68 0.98 13.52 4.93
N HIS A 69 1.17 12.20 4.83
CA HIS A 69 1.83 11.33 5.81
C HIS A 69 1.12 11.19 7.17
N GLN A 70 -0.05 11.79 7.36
CA GLN A 70 -0.85 11.53 8.55
C GLN A 70 -1.30 10.07 8.57
N ARG A 71 -1.30 9.47 9.76
CA ARG A 71 -1.90 8.14 9.96
C ARG A 71 -3.35 8.27 10.39
N VAL A 72 -4.21 7.50 9.75
CA VAL A 72 -5.65 7.48 10.01
C VAL A 72 -6.12 6.06 10.28
N ARG A 73 -7.36 5.98 10.74
CA ARG A 73 -8.11 4.74 10.91
C ARG A 73 -9.28 4.76 9.95
N LEU A 74 -9.50 3.64 9.27
CA LEU A 74 -10.62 3.44 8.36
C LEU A 74 -11.51 2.32 8.88
N ILE A 75 -12.81 2.44 8.65
CA ILE A 75 -13.82 1.49 9.10
C ILE A 75 -14.42 0.85 7.84
N PRO A 76 -14.24 -0.47 7.63
CA PRO A 76 -14.95 -1.22 6.59
C PRO A 76 -16.46 -1.06 6.74
N HIS A 77 -17.18 -0.86 5.64
CA HIS A 77 -18.64 -0.70 5.67
C HIS A 77 -19.34 -1.94 6.25
N ASP A 78 -18.98 -3.13 5.76
CA ASP A 78 -19.63 -4.39 6.12
C ASP A 78 -19.07 -5.03 7.41
N HIS A 79 -17.89 -4.57 7.85
CA HIS A 79 -17.22 -5.06 9.06
C HIS A 79 -16.83 -3.91 10.01
N PRO A 80 -17.80 -3.12 10.52
CA PRO A 80 -17.50 -1.90 11.27
C PRO A 80 -16.80 -2.12 12.62
N GLY A 81 -16.85 -3.35 13.15
CA GLY A 81 -16.18 -3.74 14.40
C GLY A 81 -14.66 -3.96 14.24
N GLN A 82 -14.13 -3.96 13.02
CA GLN A 82 -12.72 -4.26 12.74
C GLN A 82 -12.07 -3.12 11.96
N PRO A 83 -11.65 -2.04 12.65
CA PRO A 83 -11.06 -0.89 11.97
C PRO A 83 -9.65 -1.21 11.44
N ILE A 84 -9.36 -0.74 10.23
CA ILE A 84 -8.05 -0.73 9.60
C ILE A 84 -7.24 0.41 10.21
N LYS A 85 -6.16 0.08 10.93
CA LYS A 85 -5.33 1.04 11.66
C LYS A 85 -4.05 1.35 10.89
N GLU A 86 -3.40 2.46 11.26
CA GLU A 86 -2.09 2.88 10.72
C GLU A 86 -2.08 3.10 9.20
N VAL A 87 -3.20 3.54 8.62
CA VAL A 87 -3.28 3.87 7.18
C VAL A 87 -2.64 5.21 6.94
N VAL A 88 -1.61 5.25 6.08
CA VAL A 88 -0.91 6.51 5.77
C VAL A 88 -1.67 7.29 4.70
N VAL A 89 -1.96 8.56 4.94
CA VAL A 89 -2.58 9.44 3.93
C VAL A 89 -1.52 9.94 2.95
N ARG A 90 -1.71 9.68 1.65
CA ARG A 90 -0.93 10.32 0.59
C ARG A 90 -1.78 11.33 -0.15
N VAL A 91 -1.32 12.58 -0.15
CA VAL A 91 -2.04 13.68 -0.79
C VAL A 91 -1.29 14.06 -2.06
N HIS A 92 -1.98 14.06 -3.19
CA HIS A 92 -1.42 14.53 -4.45
C HIS A 92 -2.53 15.05 -5.38
N PRO A 93 -2.32 16.13 -6.15
CA PRO A 93 -3.35 16.71 -7.01
C PRO A 93 -3.99 15.74 -8.02
N THR A 94 -3.24 14.71 -8.44
CA THR A 94 -3.68 13.73 -9.45
C THR A 94 -4.30 12.46 -8.87
N PHE A 95 -4.39 12.34 -7.55
CA PHE A 95 -4.94 11.15 -6.90
C PHE A 95 -6.46 11.15 -6.88
N ALA A 96 -7.03 9.96 -7.05
CA ALA A 96 -8.40 9.67 -6.70
C ALA A 96 -8.48 9.11 -5.26
N PRO A 97 -9.61 9.28 -4.55
CA PRO A 97 -9.82 8.64 -3.25
C PRO A 97 -9.80 7.12 -3.36
N GLU A 98 -8.77 6.49 -2.81
CA GLU A 98 -8.61 5.04 -2.89
C GLU A 98 -7.74 4.52 -1.74
N LEU A 99 -8.21 3.47 -1.07
CA LEU A 99 -7.42 2.74 -0.08
C LEU A 99 -6.66 1.61 -0.78
N HIS A 100 -5.34 1.63 -0.65
CA HIS A 100 -4.44 0.60 -1.17
C HIS A 100 -4.04 -0.34 -0.03
N LEU A 101 -4.34 -1.62 -0.21
CA LEU A 101 -3.98 -2.74 0.68
C LEU A 101 -3.30 -3.83 -0.14
N THR A 102 -2.43 -4.62 0.48
CA THR A 102 -2.02 -5.89 -0.11
C THR A 102 -3.17 -6.91 -0.07
N GLY A 103 -3.07 -7.99 -0.85
CA GLY A 103 -4.04 -9.08 -0.81
C GLY A 103 -4.18 -9.69 0.60
N ASP A 104 -3.05 -9.87 1.29
CA ASP A 104 -3.01 -10.38 2.67
C ASP A 104 -3.77 -9.47 3.65
N GLU A 105 -3.56 -8.15 3.53
CA GLU A 105 -4.23 -7.16 4.36
C GLU A 105 -5.74 -7.12 4.06
N ALA A 106 -6.13 -7.09 2.79
CA ALA A 106 -7.53 -7.07 2.40
C ALA A 106 -8.29 -8.31 2.89
N ALA A 107 -7.67 -9.49 2.81
CA ALA A 107 -8.25 -10.75 3.28
C ALA A 107 -8.55 -10.72 4.79
N ALA A 108 -7.70 -10.08 5.60
CA ALA A 108 -7.93 -9.95 7.05
C ALA A 108 -9.21 -9.17 7.39
N PHE A 109 -9.69 -8.31 6.47
CA PHE A 109 -10.91 -7.52 6.62
C PHE A 109 -12.07 -7.97 5.71
N TRP A 110 -11.91 -9.10 5.00
CA TRP A 110 -12.87 -9.60 4.01
C TRP A 110 -13.22 -8.58 2.92
N LEU A 111 -12.25 -7.75 2.53
CA LEU A 111 -12.43 -6.73 1.51
C LEU A 111 -11.99 -7.22 0.13
N GLN A 112 -12.70 -6.73 -0.88
CA GLN A 112 -12.38 -6.88 -2.29
C GLN A 112 -12.30 -5.51 -2.98
N THR A 113 -11.72 -5.48 -4.17
CA THR A 113 -11.71 -4.28 -5.00
C THR A 113 -13.14 -3.79 -5.25
N GLY A 114 -13.40 -2.53 -4.91
CA GLY A 114 -14.73 -1.91 -5.05
C GLY A 114 -15.48 -1.77 -3.73
N ASP A 115 -15.06 -2.47 -2.67
CA ASP A 115 -15.65 -2.32 -1.35
C ASP A 115 -15.35 -0.93 -0.75
N GLN A 116 -16.25 -0.48 0.13
CA GLN A 116 -16.19 0.86 0.70
C GLN A 116 -15.73 0.85 2.15
N VAL A 117 -14.93 1.87 2.48
CA VAL A 117 -14.47 2.17 3.83
C VAL A 117 -14.81 3.62 4.14
N LYS A 118 -14.99 3.94 5.42
CA LYS A 118 -15.19 5.32 5.89
C LYS A 118 -14.05 5.75 6.81
N LEU A 119 -13.75 7.04 6.80
CA LEU A 119 -12.88 7.65 7.80
C LEU A 119 -13.53 7.51 9.19
N ALA A 120 -12.75 7.07 10.17
CA ALA A 120 -13.20 6.93 11.56
C ALA A 120 -13.36 8.29 12.26
#